data_AF-A0A948AMF0-F1
#
_entry.id   AF-A0A948AMF0-F1
#
_cell.length_a   1.000
_cell.length_b   1.000
_cell.length_c   1.000
_cell.angle_alpha   90.00
_cell.angle_beta   90.00
_cell.angle_gamma   90.00
#
_symmetry.space_group_name_H-M   'P 1'
#
loop_
_entity.id
_entity.type
_entity.pdbx_description
1 polymer ?
#
loop_
_entity_poly.entity_id
_entity_poly.type
_entity_poly.pdbx_seq_one_letter_code
_entity_poly.pdbx_strand_id
1 'polypeptide(L)'
;LGRDLKTCAVYGREGVTGERDPSTIGFATVRGGDIVGDHTVLFAGTGERLEITHKASSRMTFALGALRAARHIAGRRVENPCGLLDMQDVLGLN
;
A
#
# COMPACT_ATOMS: atom_id res chain seq x y z
N LEU A 1 14.20 -2.99 -0.27
CA LEU A 1 14.73 -4.28 0.23
C LEU A 1 14.81 -5.37 -0.84
N GLY A 2 14.10 -5.28 -1.97
CA GLY A 2 14.24 -6.24 -3.08
C GLY A 2 13.87 -7.68 -2.74
N ARG A 3 13.04 -7.90 -1.72
CA ARG A 3 12.62 -9.23 -1.26
C ARG A 3 11.35 -9.67 -1.99
N ASP A 4 11.30 -10.95 -2.36
CA ASP A 4 10.09 -11.57 -2.91
C ASP A 4 9.14 -11.94 -1.76
N LEU A 5 7.89 -11.47 -1.81
CA LEU A 5 6.89 -11.82 -0.81
C LEU A 5 6.57 -13.31 -0.81
N LYS A 6 6.74 -14.01 -1.94
CA LYS A 6 6.52 -15.46 -2.02
C LYS A 6 7.43 -16.26 -1.09
N THR A 7 8.58 -15.70 -0.72
CA THR A 7 9.59 -16.38 0.10
C THR A 7 9.63 -15.90 1.54
N CYS A 8 9.20 -14.66 1.83
CA CYS A 8 9.32 -14.07 3.16
C CYS A 8 8.00 -13.63 3.82
N ALA A 9 6.86 -13.71 3.13
CA ALA A 9 5.57 -13.34 3.71
C ALA A 9 5.07 -14.41 4.70
N VAL A 10 4.58 -13.95 5.85
CA VAL A 10 3.88 -14.78 6.85
C VAL A 10 2.47 -14.23 7.02
N TYR A 11 1.46 -14.98 6.55
CA TYR A 11 0.06 -14.52 6.48
C TYR A 11 -0.78 -14.74 7.73
N GLY A 12 -0.22 -15.45 8.71
CA GLY A 12 -0.86 -15.72 9.99
C GLY A 12 0.16 -16.33 10.95
N ARG A 13 -0.10 -16.19 12.25
CA ARG A 13 0.65 -16.86 13.31
C ARG A 13 -0.38 -17.46 14.27
N GLU A 14 -0.34 -18.78 14.44
CA GLU A 14 -1.30 -19.53 15.24
C GLU A 14 -0.54 -20.47 16.19
N GLY A 15 -0.99 -20.57 17.43
CA GLY A 15 -0.34 -21.38 18.46
C GLY A 15 1.05 -20.87 18.85
N VAL A 16 1.99 -21.79 19.09
CA VAL A 16 3.38 -21.49 19.47
C VAL A 16 4.26 -21.48 18.22
N THR A 17 4.50 -20.30 17.64
CA THR A 17 5.27 -20.16 16.39
C THR A 17 6.79 -20.05 16.59
N GLY A 18 7.26 -19.90 17.83
CA GLY A 18 8.66 -19.60 18.14
C GLY A 18 9.05 -18.15 17.86
N GLU A 19 10.35 -17.88 17.91
CA GLU A 19 10.93 -16.56 17.64
C GLU A 19 10.70 -16.12 16.18
N ARG A 20 10.49 -14.82 15.97
CA ARG A 20 10.27 -14.26 14.64
C ARG A 20 11.58 -14.20 13.87
N ASP A 21 11.65 -14.89 12.72
CA ASP A 21 12.74 -14.71 11.76
C ASP A 21 12.82 -13.23 11.28
N PRO A 22 13.96 -12.53 11.46
CA PRO A 22 14.16 -11.14 11.05
C PRO A 22 13.93 -10.88 9.56
N SER A 23 14.06 -11.89 8.71
CA SER A 23 13.88 -11.79 7.26
C SER A 23 12.40 -11.72 6.84
N THR A 24 11.47 -12.17 7.70
CA THR A 24 10.05 -12.28 7.37
C THR A 24 9.33 -10.92 7.35
N ILE A 25 8.23 -10.85 6.60
CA ILE A 25 7.25 -9.76 6.61
C ILE A 25 5.90 -10.35 7.03
N GLY A 26 5.40 -9.90 8.18
CA GLY A 26 4.14 -10.39 8.74
C GLY A 26 2.94 -9.63 8.21
N PHE A 27 1.88 -10.35 7.87
CA PHE A 27 0.56 -9.79 7.53
C PHE A 27 -0.44 -10.18 8.62
N ALA A 28 -1.13 -9.18 9.16
CA ALA A 28 -2.24 -9.37 10.08
C ALA A 28 -3.47 -8.73 9.44
N THR A 29 -4.48 -9.55 9.18
CA THR A 29 -5.64 -9.14 8.37
C THR A 29 -6.89 -9.15 9.22
N VAL A 30 -7.47 -7.98 9.45
CA VAL A 30 -8.72 -7.83 10.20
C VAL A 30 -9.90 -7.72 9.25
N ARG A 31 -11.04 -8.30 9.64
CA ARG A 31 -12.34 -8.16 8.98
C ARG A 31 -13.37 -7.82 10.05
N GLY A 32 -14.17 -6.78 9.82
CA GLY A 32 -15.21 -6.39 10.77
C GLY A 32 -16.09 -5.27 10.23
N GLY A 33 -17.39 -5.40 10.49
CA GLY A 33 -18.38 -4.35 10.29
C GLY A 33 -18.36 -3.69 8.92
N ASP A 34 -18.32 -2.36 8.93
CA ASP A 34 -18.41 -1.45 7.79
C ASP A 34 -17.06 -0.80 7.43
N ILE A 35 -15.95 -1.36 7.90
CA ILE A 35 -14.60 -0.88 7.61
C ILE A 35 -14.38 -0.90 6.09
N VAL A 36 -14.19 0.28 5.49
CA VAL A 36 -13.93 0.40 4.05
C VAL A 36 -12.52 -0.10 3.71
N GLY A 37 -11.53 0.25 4.52
CA GLY A 37 -10.16 -0.25 4.39
C GLY A 37 -9.15 0.55 5.19
N ASP A 38 -8.52 -0.12 6.15
CA ASP A 38 -7.40 0.39 6.94
C ASP A 38 -6.16 -0.44 6.63
N HIS A 39 -5.04 0.23 6.38
CA HIS A 39 -3.75 -0.40 6.14
C HIS A 39 -2.69 0.32 6.96
N THR A 40 -1.94 -0.42 7.77
CA THR A 40 -0.79 0.10 8.52
C THR A 40 0.43 -0.73 8.20
N VAL A 41 1.52 -0.06 7.80
CA VAL A 41 2.85 -0.64 7.76
C VAL A 41 3.57 -0.21 9.02
N LEU A 42 3.93 -1.19 9.85
CA LEU A 42 4.65 -0.99 11.10
C LEU A 42 6.11 -1.40 10.93
N PHE A 43 7.01 -0.47 11.23
CA PHE A 43 8.43 -0.71 11.45
C PHE A 43 8.69 -0.63 12.95
N ALA A 44 8.98 -1.77 13.59
CA ALA A 44 9.22 -1.85 15.03
C ALA A 44 10.70 -2.16 15.29
N GLY A 45 11.40 -1.21 15.92
CA GLY A 45 12.79 -1.35 16.36
C GLY A 45 12.88 -1.45 17.89
N THR A 46 14.10 -1.57 18.41
CA THR A 46 14.33 -1.55 19.85
C THR A 46 14.07 -0.14 20.39
N GLY A 47 13.03 0.00 21.22
CA GLY A 47 12.71 1.27 21.88
C GLY A 47 11.84 2.24 21.07
N GLU A 48 11.55 1.95 19.79
CA GLU A 48 10.74 2.83 18.95
C GLU A 48 9.89 2.08 17.91
N ARG A 49 8.90 2.79 17.36
CA ARG A 49 8.03 2.32 16.27
C ARG A 49 7.72 3.46 15.31
N LEU A 50 7.80 3.18 14.02
CA LEU A 50 7.33 4.04 12.94
C LEU A 50 6.15 3.37 12.25
N GLU A 51 5.04 4.08 12.13
CA GLU A 51 3.81 3.59 11.50
C GLU A 51 3.41 4.48 10.33
N ILE A 52 3.19 3.86 9.18
CA ILE A 52 2.60 4.52 8.00
C ILE A 52 1.20 3.95 7.83
N THR A 53 0.18 4.77 8.05
CA THR A 53 -1.22 4.34 8.08
C THR A 53 -2.05 5.05 7.02
N HIS A 54 -2.83 4.29 6.25
CA HIS A 54 -3.86 4.78 5.34
C HIS A 54 -5.22 4.24 5.79
N LYS A 55 -6.18 5.15 6.04
CA LYS A 55 -7.55 4.82 6.41
C LYS A 55 -8.52 5.45 5.42
N ALA A 56 -9.32 4.62 4.75
CA ALA A 56 -10.36 5.10 3.85
C ALA A 56 -11.67 5.26 4.62
N SER A 57 -12.23 6.48 4.65
CA SER A 57 -13.58 6.71 5.19
C SER A 57 -14.69 6.39 4.20
N SER A 58 -14.38 6.35 2.90
CA SER A 58 -15.31 6.00 1.83
C SER A 58 -14.55 5.58 0.56
N ARG A 59 -15.27 5.10 -0.45
CA ARG A 59 -14.70 4.78 -1.76
C ARG A 59 -14.42 6.03 -2.63
N MET A 60 -14.81 7.23 -2.17
CA MET A 60 -14.65 8.48 -2.94
C MET A 60 -13.20 8.83 -3.24
N THR A 61 -12.26 8.49 -2.35
CA THR A 61 -10.83 8.74 -2.58
C THR A 61 -10.33 8.11 -3.89
N PHE A 62 -10.78 6.90 -4.20
CA PHE A 62 -10.39 6.22 -5.44
C PHE A 62 -11.04 6.86 -6.68
N ALA A 63 -12.31 7.27 -6.58
CA ALA A 63 -13.00 7.98 -7.65
C ALA A 63 -12.34 9.32 -7.97
N LEU A 64 -11.96 10.08 -6.94
CA LEU A 64 -11.22 11.34 -7.09
C LEU A 64 -9.82 11.10 -7.70
N GLY A 65 -9.14 10.03 -7.30
CA GLY A 65 -7.87 9.61 -7.90
C GLY A 65 -8.00 9.31 -9.40
N ALA A 66 -9.03 8.58 -9.80
CA ALA A 66 -9.32 8.29 -11.21
C ALA A 66 -9.61 9.56 -12.02
N LEU A 67 -10.40 10.50 -11.48
CA LEU A 67 -10.65 11.79 -12.13
C LEU A 67 -9.37 12.63 -12.26
N ARG A 68 -8.49 12.61 -11.25
CA ARG A 68 -7.17 13.25 -11.32
C ARG A 68 -6.31 12.65 -12.42
N ALA A 69 -6.28 11.32 -12.53
CA ALA A 69 -5.56 10.62 -13.60
C ALA A 69 -6.12 10.96 -14.99
N ALA A 70 -7.45 11.02 -15.14
CA ALA A 70 -8.09 11.42 -16.40
C ALA A 70 -7.67 12.84 -16.83
N ARG A 71 -7.67 13.79 -15.89
CA ARG A 71 -7.21 15.16 -16.15
C ARG A 71 -5.72 15.22 -16.50
N HIS A 72 -4.89 14.42 -15.84
CA HIS A 72 -3.45 14.31 -16.13
C HIS A 72 -3.19 13.82 -17.56
N ILE A 73 -3.89 12.76 -17.97
CA ILE A 73 -3.81 12.21 -19.33
C ILE A 73 -4.29 13.23 -20.36
N ALA A 74 -5.40 13.93 -20.08
CA ALA A 74 -5.94 14.95 -20.97
C ALA A 74 -4.94 16.10 -21.21
N GLY A 75 -4.21 16.53 -20.18
CA GLY A 75 -3.14 17.53 -20.31
C GLY A 75 -1.94 17.02 -21.11
N ARG A 76 -1.50 15.77 -20.89
CA ARG A 76 -0.34 15.19 -21.61
C ARG A 76 -0.56 14.97 -23.11
N ARG A 77 -1.80 14.81 -23.57
CA ARG A 77 -2.11 14.69 -25.00
C ARG A 77 -1.58 15.85 -25.86
N VAL A 78 -1.28 17.00 -25.25
CA VAL A 78 -0.69 18.16 -25.93
C VAL A 78 0.83 18.02 -26.14
N GLU A 79 1.53 17.27 -25.29
CA GLU A 79 3.00 17.23 -25.26
C GLU A 79 3.61 15.85 -25.58
N ASN A 80 2.98 14.73 -25.18
CA ASN A 80 3.46 13.38 -25.48
C ASN A 80 2.36 12.31 -25.29
N PRO A 81 1.84 11.68 -26.37
CA PRO A 81 0.55 10.97 -26.33
C PRO A 81 0.59 9.48 -25.94
N CYS A 82 1.75 8.84 -25.78
CA CYS A 82 1.84 7.38 -25.67
C CYS A 82 2.66 6.89 -24.46
N GLY A 83 2.12 5.92 -23.72
CA GLY A 83 2.82 5.22 -22.64
C GLY A 83 1.84 4.53 -21.67
N LEU A 84 2.29 3.46 -21.02
CA LEU A 84 1.58 2.88 -19.86
C LEU A 84 2.00 3.70 -18.62
N LEU A 85 1.03 4.36 -18.00
CA LEU A 85 1.24 5.21 -16.82
C LEU A 85 0.57 4.60 -15.59
N ASP A 86 1.07 4.95 -14.42
CA ASP A 86 0.45 4.62 -13.13
C ASP A 86 0.19 5.87 -12.28
N MET A 87 -0.23 5.69 -11.03
CA MET A 87 -0.49 6.81 -10.12
C MET A 87 0.78 7.52 -9.65
N GLN A 88 1.97 6.90 -9.72
CA GLN A 88 3.23 7.58 -9.42
C GLN A 88 3.49 8.67 -10.46
N ASP A 89 3.20 8.42 -11.74
CA ASP A 89 3.29 9.42 -12.81
C ASP A 89 2.30 10.57 -12.64
N VAL A 90 1.09 10.27 -12.15
CA VAL A 90 0.03 11.26 -11.88
C VAL A 90 0.34 12.11 -10.65
N LEU A 91 1.06 11.54 -9.68
CA LEU A 91 1.42 12.19 -8.42
C LEU A 91 2.80 12.84 -8.45
N GLY A 92 3.65 12.54 -9.43
CA GLY A 92 5.02 13.05 -9.53
C GLY A 92 5.96 12.42 -8.49
N LEU A 93 5.85 11.11 -8.29
CA LEU A 93 6.60 10.35 -7.27
C LEU A 93 7.68 9.44 -7.87
N ASN A 94 8.05 9.67 -9.13
CA ASN A 94 9.09 8.97 -9.88
C ASN A 94 10.33 9.86 -10.04
#